data_AF-A0A6P3RQT6-F1
#
_entry.id   AF-A0A6P3RQT6-F1
#
_cell.length_a   1.000
_cell.length_b   1.000
_cell.length_c   1.000
_cell.angle_alpha   90.00
_cell.angle_beta   90.00
_cell.angle_gamma   90.00
#
_symmetry.space_group_name_H-M   'P 1'
#
loop_
_entity.id
_entity.type
_entity.pdbx_description
1 polymer ?
#
loop_
_entity_poly.entity_id
_entity_poly.type
_entity_poly.pdbx_seq_one_letter_code
_entity_poly.pdbx_strand_id
1 'polypeptide(L)'
;MLCGQPGGAPARVLMFGFLSGIKTVFAGSSCNDIVCTEQCVMSGHFDKKIRFWDIRSETIVQEMELLGKITALDLNPERTELLSCSRDDLLKIIDLRVNAVRQTFSASGFKCGSDWTRVVFSPDGSYVAAGSAEGSLYVWSVLSGKVEKVLSKQHGSPVNAVAWAPSGSHVVSVDKGSRAVLWSEY
;
A
#
# COMPACT_ATOMS: atom_id res chain seq x y z
N MET A 1 -3.76 7.00 12.19
CA MET A 1 -4.82 6.03 12.55
C MET A 1 -4.11 4.74 12.92
N LEU A 2 -4.22 4.27 14.18
CA LEU A 2 -3.49 3.08 14.66
C LEU A 2 -4.38 1.85 14.56
N CYS A 3 -4.01 0.86 13.74
CA CYS A 3 -4.44 -0.53 13.91
C CYS A 3 -3.48 -1.16 14.93
N GLY A 4 -3.96 -1.40 16.15
CA GLY A 4 -3.18 -2.13 17.16
C GLY A 4 -3.50 -3.61 17.14
N GLN A 5 -2.49 -4.46 17.29
CA GLN A 5 -2.58 -5.72 18.05
C GLN A 5 -1.26 -6.02 18.77
N PRO A 6 -1.35 -6.52 20.01
CA PRO A 6 -1.15 -7.96 20.17
C PRO A 6 -2.24 -8.61 21.04
N GLY A 7 -2.78 -9.75 20.58
CA GLY A 7 -3.61 -10.65 21.38
C GLY A 7 -5.08 -10.70 21.00
N GLY A 8 -5.44 -11.64 20.12
CA GLY A 8 -6.76 -12.29 20.04
C GLY A 8 -8.01 -11.45 19.74
N ALA A 9 -7.93 -10.11 19.69
CA ALA A 9 -9.10 -9.28 19.46
C ALA A 9 -9.56 -9.33 17.97
N PRO A 10 -10.86 -9.18 17.69
CA PRO A 10 -11.32 -8.94 16.33
C PRO A 10 -10.67 -7.68 15.76
N ALA A 11 -10.19 -7.75 14.52
CA ALA A 11 -9.65 -6.59 13.81
C ALA A 11 -10.73 -5.54 13.59
N ARG A 12 -10.43 -4.30 13.95
CA ARG A 12 -11.35 -3.17 13.89
C ARG A 12 -10.78 -2.10 12.96
N VAL A 13 -11.67 -1.46 12.22
CA VAL A 13 -11.36 -0.26 11.44
C VAL A 13 -12.11 0.92 12.07
N LEU A 14 -11.43 2.05 12.17
CA LEU A 14 -12.01 3.29 12.67
C LEU A 14 -12.49 4.11 11.47
N MET A 15 -13.74 4.55 11.52
CA MET A 15 -14.33 5.42 10.52
C MET A 15 -14.66 6.77 11.18
N PHE A 16 -14.25 7.87 10.54
CA PHE A 16 -14.54 9.22 11.02
C PHE A 16 -15.71 9.79 10.21
N GLY A 17 -16.86 9.95 10.86
CA GLY A 17 -17.97 10.72 10.30
C GLY A 17 -17.74 12.20 10.61
N PHE A 18 -17.67 13.04 9.59
CA PHE A 18 -17.71 14.50 9.79
C PHE A 18 -19.05 14.82 10.46
N LEU A 19 -19.02 15.23 11.73
CA LEU A 19 -20.11 15.69 12.60
C LEU A 19 -20.70 14.71 13.64
N SER A 20 -20.48 13.38 13.58
CA SER A 20 -21.13 12.42 14.52
C SER A 20 -20.23 11.71 15.53
N GLY A 21 -18.90 11.94 15.48
CA GLY A 21 -17.94 11.33 16.41
C GLY A 21 -17.15 10.16 15.82
N ILE A 22 -16.47 9.39 16.68
CA ILE A 22 -15.65 8.22 16.27
C ILE A 22 -16.55 6.99 16.20
N LYS A 23 -16.67 6.39 15.02
CA LYS A 23 -17.31 5.09 14.86
C LYS A 23 -16.26 3.99 14.69
N THR A 24 -16.45 2.88 15.39
CA THR A 24 -15.63 1.68 15.24
C THR A 24 -16.45 0.62 14.53
N VAL A 25 -15.96 0.11 13.41
CA VAL A 25 -16.59 -0.98 12.66
C VAL A 25 -15.73 -2.24 12.72
N PHE A 26 -16.40 -3.39 12.76
CA PHE A 26 -15.71 -4.67 12.70
C PHE A 26 -15.29 -4.95 11.25
N ALA A 27 -14.00 -5.20 11.04
CA ALA A 27 -13.43 -5.27 9.71
C ALA A 27 -13.44 -6.68 9.10
N GLY A 28 -13.89 -7.69 9.85
CA GLY A 28 -13.93 -9.09 9.43
C GLY A 28 -12.59 -9.82 9.45
N SER A 29 -11.47 -9.10 9.29
CA SER A 29 -10.11 -9.65 9.26
C SER A 29 -9.06 -8.60 9.63
N SER A 30 -7.88 -9.03 10.09
CA SER A 30 -6.74 -8.16 10.42
C SER A 30 -6.50 -7.14 9.33
N CYS A 31 -6.69 -5.87 9.66
CA CYS A 31 -6.47 -4.74 8.77
C CYS A 31 -5.01 -4.30 8.88
N ASN A 32 -4.30 -4.27 7.77
CA ASN A 32 -2.87 -3.94 7.79
C ASN A 32 -2.57 -2.52 7.32
N ASP A 33 -3.41 -2.00 6.44
CA ASP A 33 -3.28 -0.64 5.91
C ASP A 33 -4.64 -0.07 5.50
N ILE A 34 -4.72 1.25 5.47
CA ILE A 34 -5.95 1.97 5.19
C ILE A 34 -5.67 3.30 4.49
N VAL A 35 -6.46 3.60 3.46
CA VAL A 35 -6.47 4.89 2.78
C VAL A 35 -7.90 5.39 2.65
N CYS A 36 -8.08 6.69 2.44
CA CYS A 36 -9.41 7.26 2.26
C CYS A 36 -9.44 8.32 1.17
N THR A 37 -10.60 8.41 0.52
CA THR A 37 -11.06 9.58 -0.23
C THR A 37 -12.12 10.30 0.61
N GLU A 38 -12.69 11.37 0.05
CA GLU A 38 -13.81 12.09 0.67
C GLU A 38 -15.06 11.22 0.88
N GLN A 39 -15.21 10.14 0.12
CA GLN A 39 -16.44 9.34 0.09
C GLN A 39 -16.22 7.90 0.55
N CYS A 40 -14.99 7.39 0.48
CA CYS A 40 -14.71 5.99 0.71
C CYS A 40 -13.47 5.79 1.58
N VAL A 41 -13.56 4.85 2.52
CA VAL A 41 -12.40 4.28 3.21
C VAL A 41 -12.07 2.95 2.53
N MET A 42 -10.79 2.68 2.28
CA MET A 42 -10.30 1.44 1.70
C MET A 42 -9.33 0.77 2.66
N SER A 43 -9.60 -0.49 3.02
CA SER A 43 -8.78 -1.24 3.96
C SER A 43 -8.25 -2.53 3.35
N GLY A 44 -6.97 -2.81 3.58
CA GLY A 44 -6.29 -4.03 3.12
C GLY A 44 -6.15 -5.06 4.24
N HIS A 45 -6.46 -6.33 3.96
CA HIS A 45 -6.61 -7.34 4.99
C HIS A 45 -5.80 -8.63 4.80
N PHE A 46 -5.66 -9.38 5.90
CA PHE A 46 -4.99 -10.69 5.96
C PHE A 46 -5.79 -11.82 5.31
N ASP A 47 -7.09 -11.65 5.10
CA ASP A 47 -7.92 -12.58 4.34
C ASP A 47 -7.86 -12.30 2.82
N LYS A 48 -6.82 -11.57 2.38
CA LYS A 48 -6.52 -11.24 0.98
C LYS A 48 -7.51 -10.26 0.33
N LYS A 49 -8.40 -9.68 1.11
CA LYS A 49 -9.41 -8.75 0.61
C LYS A 49 -8.98 -7.30 0.78
N ILE A 50 -9.35 -6.48 -0.19
CA ILE A 50 -9.49 -5.04 -0.04
C ILE A 50 -10.99 -4.75 0.14
N ARG A 51 -11.35 -3.99 1.17
CA ARG A 51 -12.72 -3.60 1.46
C ARG A 51 -12.89 -2.11 1.25
N PHE A 52 -13.95 -1.74 0.54
CA PHE A 52 -14.34 -0.38 0.25
C PHE A 52 -15.57 -0.05 1.09
N TRP A 53 -15.44 0.94 1.96
CA TRP A 53 -16.47 1.37 2.90
C TRP A 53 -17.00 2.71 2.45
N ASP A 54 -18.31 2.83 2.22
CA ASP A 54 -18.92 4.13 2.00
C ASP A 54 -19.01 4.87 3.35
N ILE A 55 -18.49 6.08 3.40
CA ILE A 55 -18.38 6.86 4.65
C ILE A 55 -19.77 7.29 5.15
N ARG A 56 -20.75 7.49 4.26
CA ARG A 56 -22.08 7.99 4.62
C ARG A 56 -23.00 6.87 5.10
N SER A 57 -23.00 5.74 4.41
CA SER A 57 -23.81 4.57 4.78
C SER A 57 -23.13 3.70 5.84
N GLU A 58 -21.82 3.85 6.03
CA GLU A 58 -21.03 3.12 7.02
C GLU A 58 -21.04 1.59 6.79
N THR A 59 -21.13 1.20 5.53
CA THR A 59 -21.20 -0.20 5.08
C THR A 59 -20.10 -0.51 4.06
N ILE A 60 -19.71 -1.79 3.98
CA ILE A 60 -18.92 -2.28 2.86
C ILE A 60 -19.78 -2.20 1.61
N VAL A 61 -19.32 -1.46 0.60
CA VAL A 61 -19.99 -1.34 -0.70
C VAL A 61 -19.32 -2.19 -1.77
N GLN A 62 -18.05 -2.57 -1.57
CA GLN A 62 -17.31 -3.45 -2.47
C GLN A 62 -16.26 -4.25 -1.69
N GLU A 63 -16.04 -5.49 -2.12
CA GLU A 63 -14.86 -6.28 -1.75
C GLU A 63 -14.10 -6.70 -3.01
N MET A 64 -12.77 -6.74 -2.93
CA MET A 64 -11.93 -7.29 -3.99
C MET A 64 -10.92 -8.25 -3.38
N GLU A 65 -10.90 -9.50 -3.85
CA GLU A 65 -9.98 -10.54 -3.39
C GLU A 65 -8.74 -10.60 -4.29
N LEU A 66 -7.56 -10.56 -3.67
CA LEU A 66 -6.26 -10.76 -4.32
C LEU A 66 -5.68 -12.15 -3.95
N LEU A 67 -4.53 -12.52 -4.52
CA LEU A 67 -3.99 -13.87 -4.31
C LEU A 67 -3.20 -14.01 -2.99
N GLY A 68 -2.77 -12.89 -2.39
CA GLY A 68 -2.03 -12.82 -1.15
C GLY A 68 -2.63 -11.86 -0.13
N LYS A 69 -2.17 -11.96 1.14
CA LYS A 69 -2.53 -11.01 2.20
C LYS A 69 -2.12 -9.60 1.78
N ILE A 70 -2.95 -8.60 2.02
CA ILE A 70 -2.63 -7.22 1.66
C ILE A 70 -1.63 -6.65 2.67
N THR A 71 -0.50 -6.15 2.17
CA THR A 71 0.59 -5.59 2.99
C THR A 71 0.53 -4.07 3.03
N ALA A 72 0.09 -3.40 1.97
CA ALA A 72 0.01 -1.95 1.92
C ALA A 72 -1.00 -1.47 0.88
N LEU A 73 -1.48 -0.25 1.11
CA LEU A 73 -2.34 0.51 0.21
C LEU A 73 -1.80 1.93 0.06
N ASP A 74 -1.91 2.51 -1.13
CA ASP A 74 -1.64 3.93 -1.38
C ASP A 74 -2.57 4.48 -2.46
N LEU A 75 -2.79 5.79 -2.47
CA LEU A 75 -3.58 6.46 -3.51
C LEU A 75 -2.67 7.24 -4.45
N ASN A 76 -3.00 7.24 -5.74
CA ASN A 76 -2.35 8.17 -6.65
C ASN A 76 -2.68 9.62 -6.26
N PRO A 77 -1.92 10.63 -6.75
CA PRO A 77 -2.11 12.03 -6.36
C PRO A 77 -3.54 12.54 -6.58
N GLU A 78 -4.19 12.10 -7.67
CA GLU A 78 -5.57 12.44 -8.03
C GLU A 78 -6.63 11.66 -7.24
N ARG A 79 -6.23 10.68 -6.42
CA ARG A 79 -7.10 9.79 -5.64
C ARG A 79 -8.14 9.04 -6.46
N THR A 80 -7.82 8.77 -7.72
CA THR A 80 -8.64 8.02 -8.67
C THR A 80 -8.21 6.56 -8.80
N GLU A 81 -7.00 6.24 -8.35
CA GLU A 81 -6.44 4.90 -8.41
C GLU A 81 -5.86 4.47 -7.06
N LEU A 82 -6.08 3.21 -6.72
CA LEU A 82 -5.54 2.56 -5.53
C LEU A 82 -4.38 1.66 -5.93
N LEU A 83 -3.21 1.91 -5.37
CA LEU A 83 -2.10 0.97 -5.37
C LEU A 83 -2.27 0.01 -4.20
N SER A 84 -2.03 -1.26 -4.47
CA SER A 84 -2.00 -2.32 -3.47
C SER A 84 -0.75 -3.16 -3.62
N CYS A 85 -0.32 -3.74 -2.50
CA CYS A 85 0.73 -4.75 -2.46
C CYS A 85 0.22 -5.96 -1.67
N SER A 86 0.55 -7.16 -2.14
CA SER A 86 0.15 -8.39 -1.49
C SER A 86 1.29 -9.41 -1.35
N ARG A 87 1.14 -10.34 -0.40
CA ARG A 87 2.11 -11.41 -0.10
C ARG A 87 2.30 -12.45 -1.22
N ASP A 88 1.64 -12.28 -2.35
CA ASP A 88 1.94 -12.98 -3.62
C ASP A 88 3.05 -12.28 -4.42
N ASP A 89 3.70 -11.27 -3.82
CA ASP A 89 4.77 -10.46 -4.39
C ASP A 89 4.34 -9.61 -5.60
N LEU A 90 3.05 -9.32 -5.70
CA LEU A 90 2.49 -8.47 -6.73
C LEU A 90 2.09 -7.11 -6.18
N LEU A 91 2.30 -6.09 -7.00
CA LEU A 91 1.65 -4.78 -6.84
C LEU A 91 0.54 -4.67 -7.88
N LYS A 92 -0.56 -4.02 -7.51
CA LYS A 92 -1.67 -3.77 -8.44
C LYS A 92 -2.17 -2.35 -8.31
N ILE A 93 -2.37 -1.70 -9.45
CA ILE A 93 -3.17 -0.46 -9.55
C ILE A 93 -4.60 -0.84 -9.90
N ILE A 94 -5.54 -0.31 -9.12
CA ILE A 94 -6.98 -0.52 -9.24
C ILE A 94 -7.61 0.82 -9.57
N ASP A 95 -8.35 0.89 -10.67
CA ASP A 95 -9.16 2.06 -11.01
C ASP A 95 -10.39 2.09 -10.09
N LEU A 96 -10.54 3.17 -9.32
CA LEU A 96 -11.60 3.30 -8.31
C LEU A 96 -12.98 3.62 -8.90
N ARG A 97 -13.04 4.11 -10.14
CA ARG A 97 -14.30 4.41 -10.82
C ARG A 97 -14.95 3.13 -11.31
N VAL A 98 -14.16 2.18 -11.83
CA VAL A 98 -14.67 0.90 -12.36
C VAL A 98 -14.46 -0.28 -11.42
N ASN A 99 -13.71 -0.10 -10.32
CA ASN A 99 -13.35 -1.14 -9.35
C ASN A 99 -12.68 -2.37 -9.99
N ALA A 100 -11.72 -2.13 -10.89
CA ALA A 100 -11.01 -3.19 -11.60
C ALA A 100 -9.50 -2.97 -11.57
N VAL A 101 -8.75 -4.07 -11.57
CA VAL A 101 -7.29 -4.04 -11.70
C VAL A 101 -6.93 -3.50 -13.08
N ARG A 102 -6.32 -2.32 -13.12
CA ARG A 102 -5.83 -1.68 -14.35
C ARG A 102 -4.45 -2.22 -14.72
N GLN A 103 -3.57 -2.40 -13.74
CA GLN A 103 -2.18 -2.79 -13.97
C GLN A 103 -1.68 -3.71 -12.85
N THR A 104 -0.84 -4.68 -13.21
CA THR A 104 -0.14 -5.57 -12.26
C THR A 104 1.36 -5.45 -12.50
N PHE A 105 2.14 -5.30 -11.43
CA PHE A 105 3.60 -5.21 -11.47
C PHE A 105 4.22 -6.41 -10.77
N SER A 106 5.31 -6.90 -11.36
CA SER A 106 6.14 -7.97 -10.81
C SER A 106 7.58 -7.79 -11.28
N ALA A 107 8.52 -8.44 -10.61
CA ALA A 107 9.91 -8.55 -11.03
C ALA A 107 10.50 -9.86 -10.51
N SER A 108 11.41 -10.49 -11.27
CA SER A 108 11.96 -11.81 -10.92
C SER A 108 12.72 -11.85 -9.59
N GLY A 109 13.22 -10.71 -9.10
CA GLY A 109 13.89 -10.59 -7.80
C GLY A 109 13.02 -9.99 -6.69
N PHE A 110 11.89 -9.35 -7.01
CA PHE A 110 11.09 -8.67 -5.99
C PHE A 110 10.32 -9.66 -5.13
N LYS A 111 10.49 -9.54 -3.81
CA LYS A 111 9.76 -10.29 -2.79
C LYS A 111 9.35 -9.37 -1.65
N CYS A 112 8.12 -9.54 -1.15
CA CYS A 112 7.69 -8.84 0.06
C CYS A 112 8.52 -9.31 1.27
N GLY A 113 9.19 -8.38 1.94
CA GLY A 113 10.02 -8.68 3.10
C GLY A 113 9.24 -9.08 4.35
N SER A 114 8.02 -8.57 4.48
CA SER A 114 7.12 -8.85 5.61
C SER A 114 5.67 -8.48 5.30
N ASP A 115 4.77 -8.76 6.25
CA ASP A 115 3.39 -8.25 6.21
C ASP A 115 3.31 -6.72 6.28
N TRP A 116 4.41 -6.01 6.62
CA TRP A 116 4.46 -4.55 6.72
C TRP A 116 5.18 -3.87 5.55
N THR A 117 5.50 -4.61 4.49
CA THR A 117 6.13 -4.05 3.28
C THR A 117 5.25 -2.94 2.71
N ARG A 118 5.76 -1.72 2.63
CA ARG A 118 5.03 -0.56 2.05
C ARG A 118 5.35 -0.34 0.59
N VAL A 119 4.36 0.22 -0.10
CA VAL A 119 4.43 0.64 -1.50
C VAL A 119 3.84 2.04 -1.62
N VAL A 120 4.34 2.82 -2.58
CA VAL A 120 3.95 4.22 -2.74
C VAL A 120 3.92 4.63 -4.20
N PHE A 121 3.00 5.52 -4.55
CA PHE A 121 3.09 6.30 -5.78
C PHE A 121 4.17 7.38 -5.67
N SER A 122 4.75 7.77 -6.81
CA SER A 122 5.46 9.04 -6.91
C SER A 122 4.48 10.22 -6.86
N PRO A 123 4.92 11.43 -6.46
CA PRO A 123 4.03 12.59 -6.32
C PRO A 123 3.38 13.06 -7.62
N ASP A 124 3.94 12.70 -8.77
CA ASP A 124 3.40 12.96 -10.10
C ASP A 124 2.57 11.78 -10.65
N GLY A 125 2.49 10.66 -9.92
CA GLY A 125 1.78 9.44 -10.31
C GLY A 125 2.45 8.63 -11.43
N SER A 126 3.65 9.03 -11.90
CA SER A 126 4.34 8.37 -13.01
C SER A 126 4.99 7.03 -12.62
N TYR A 127 5.30 6.84 -11.34
CA TYR A 127 6.01 5.68 -10.82
C TYR A 127 5.34 5.10 -9.58
N VAL A 128 5.62 3.82 -9.34
CA VAL A 128 5.38 3.17 -8.04
C VAL A 128 6.68 2.59 -7.51
N ALA A 129 6.87 2.64 -6.20
CA ALA A 129 8.08 2.14 -5.56
C ALA A 129 7.75 1.15 -4.44
N ALA A 130 8.57 0.11 -4.30
CA ALA A 130 8.44 -0.90 -3.25
C ALA A 130 9.80 -1.44 -2.79
N GLY A 131 9.91 -1.58 -1.47
CA GLY A 131 11.02 -2.27 -0.84
C GLY A 131 10.91 -3.79 -0.92
N SER A 132 12.04 -4.47 -1.04
CA SER A 132 12.12 -5.92 -1.19
C SER A 132 12.72 -6.62 0.05
N ALA A 133 12.55 -7.93 0.13
CA ALA A 133 13.06 -8.79 1.19
C ALA A 133 14.58 -8.82 1.27
N GLU A 134 15.25 -8.63 0.14
CA GLU A 134 16.70 -8.71 -0.04
C GLU A 134 17.40 -7.35 0.10
N GLY A 135 16.67 -6.27 0.41
CA GLY A 135 17.25 -4.94 0.61
C GLY A 135 17.30 -4.06 -0.63
N SER A 136 16.72 -4.50 -1.75
CA SER A 136 16.58 -3.66 -2.95
C SER A 136 15.31 -2.79 -2.88
N LEU A 137 15.36 -1.62 -3.49
CA LEU A 137 14.20 -0.79 -3.77
C LEU A 137 13.91 -0.85 -5.28
N TYR A 138 12.70 -1.26 -5.63
CA TYR A 138 12.24 -1.35 -7.01
C TYR A 138 11.38 -0.14 -7.34
N VAL A 139 11.58 0.40 -8.54
CA VAL A 139 10.76 1.48 -9.10
C VAL A 139 10.22 1.01 -10.45
N TRP A 140 8.89 1.02 -10.60
CA TRP A 140 8.21 0.68 -11.84
C TRP A 140 7.58 1.92 -12.46
N SER A 141 7.60 2.00 -13.79
CA SER A 141 6.79 2.98 -14.53
C SER A 141 5.33 2.55 -14.52
N VAL A 142 4.44 3.46 -14.09
CA VAL A 142 2.99 3.23 -14.11
C VAL A 142 2.47 3.05 -15.54
N LEU A 143 3.05 3.78 -16.50
CA LEU A 143 2.66 3.72 -17.90
C LEU A 143 3.05 2.39 -18.56
N SER A 144 4.30 1.95 -18.38
CA SER A 144 4.81 0.77 -19.08
C SER A 144 4.61 -0.54 -18.33
N GLY A 145 4.40 -0.49 -17.01
CA GLY A 145 4.37 -1.67 -16.14
C GLY A 145 5.73 -2.27 -15.84
N LYS A 146 6.81 -1.72 -16.41
CA LYS A 146 8.15 -2.32 -16.32
C LYS A 146 8.94 -1.71 -15.19
N VAL A 147 9.88 -2.49 -14.66
CA VAL A 147 10.91 -2.01 -13.74
C VAL A 147 11.79 -1.02 -14.50
N GLU A 148 11.84 0.21 -14.02
CA GLU A 148 12.73 1.25 -14.54
C GLU A 148 14.06 1.25 -13.78
N LYS A 149 14.01 1.01 -12.45
CA LYS A 149 15.20 0.89 -11.62
C LYS A 149 15.10 -0.18 -10.55
N VAL A 150 16.28 -0.68 -10.20
CA VAL A 150 16.53 -1.49 -9.02
C VAL A 150 17.68 -0.86 -8.26
N LEU A 151 17.37 -0.18 -7.16
CA LEU A 151 18.34 0.49 -6.30
C LEU A 151 18.75 -0.49 -5.20
N SER A 152 20.03 -0.86 -5.18
CA SER A 152 20.53 -1.97 -4.37
C SER A 152 21.80 -1.61 -3.60
N LYS A 153 22.30 -2.55 -2.81
CA LYS A 153 23.59 -2.52 -2.08
C LYS A 153 23.64 -1.65 -0.82
N GLN A 154 22.67 -0.76 -0.59
CA GLN A 154 22.70 0.12 0.60
C GLN A 154 22.03 -0.51 1.83
N HIS A 155 20.96 -1.28 1.63
CA HIS A 155 20.30 -2.02 2.70
C HIS A 155 20.82 -3.46 2.76
N GLY A 156 20.99 -3.96 3.98
CA GLY A 156 21.40 -5.35 4.27
C GLY A 156 20.27 -6.20 4.87
N SER A 157 19.04 -5.69 4.82
CA SER A 157 17.86 -6.28 5.44
C SER A 157 16.61 -5.88 4.66
N PRO A 158 15.47 -6.56 4.87
CA PRO A 158 14.22 -6.23 4.20
C PRO A 158 13.86 -4.75 4.32
N VAL A 159 13.59 -4.10 3.19
CA VAL A 159 13.10 -2.72 3.13
C VAL A 159 11.61 -2.74 3.48
N ASN A 160 11.24 -2.14 4.61
CA ASN A 160 9.87 -2.20 5.10
C ASN A 160 9.06 -0.94 4.75
N ALA A 161 9.70 0.22 4.61
CA ALA A 161 9.02 1.43 4.22
C ALA A 161 9.80 2.25 3.20
N VAL A 162 9.04 2.95 2.37
CA VAL A 162 9.51 3.81 1.28
C VAL A 162 8.63 5.06 1.27
N ALA A 163 9.22 6.22 0.97
CA ALA A 163 8.50 7.47 0.80
C ALA A 163 9.19 8.34 -0.25
N TRP A 164 8.40 9.00 -1.09
CA TRP A 164 8.91 10.01 -2.01
C TRP A 164 8.98 11.37 -1.33
N ALA A 165 10.00 12.15 -1.66
CA ALA A 165 9.96 13.58 -1.40
C ALA A 165 8.79 14.20 -2.18
N PRO A 166 8.02 15.16 -1.63
CA PRO A 166 6.90 15.78 -2.34
C PRO A 166 7.27 16.42 -3.69
N SER A 167 8.53 16.84 -3.84
CA SER A 167 9.07 17.37 -5.10
C SER A 167 9.32 16.31 -6.17
N GLY A 168 9.24 15.02 -5.83
CA GLY A 168 9.53 13.92 -6.76
C GLY A 168 10.99 13.84 -7.17
N SER A 169 11.90 14.41 -6.38
CA SER A 169 13.35 14.45 -6.67
C SER A 169 14.17 13.42 -5.89
N HIS A 170 13.61 12.88 -4.81
CA HIS A 170 14.29 11.93 -3.93
C HIS A 170 13.31 10.87 -3.46
N VAL A 171 13.83 9.68 -3.17
CA VAL A 171 13.11 8.62 -2.47
C VAL A 171 13.90 8.27 -1.20
N VAL A 172 13.19 8.04 -0.10
CA VAL A 172 13.76 7.52 1.14
C VAL A 172 13.25 6.10 1.35
N SER A 173 14.13 5.19 1.73
CA SER A 173 13.76 3.85 2.17
C SER A 173 14.39 3.51 3.51
N VAL A 174 13.71 2.66 4.28
CA VAL A 174 14.20 2.16 5.57
C VAL A 174 14.10 0.65 5.64
N ASP A 175 15.13 0.01 6.20
CA ASP A 175 15.16 -1.44 6.40
C ASP A 175 14.92 -1.86 7.86
N LYS A 176 14.69 -3.17 8.05
CA LYS A 176 14.56 -3.80 9.37
C LYS A 176 15.83 -3.65 10.24
N GLY A 177 16.98 -3.39 9.62
CA GLY A 177 18.27 -3.18 10.28
C GLY A 177 18.46 -1.76 10.81
N SER A 178 17.39 -0.94 10.86
CA SER A 178 17.42 0.45 11.34
C SER A 178 18.25 1.39 10.46
N ARG A 179 18.44 1.05 9.17
CA ARG A 179 19.12 1.93 8.21
C ARG A 179 18.10 2.68 7.38
N ALA A 180 18.28 4.00 7.25
CA ALA A 180 17.61 4.84 6.27
C ALA A 180 18.56 5.18 5.13
N VAL A 181 18.06 5.20 3.90
CA VAL A 181 18.82 5.55 2.69
C VAL A 181 18.02 6.59 1.91
N LEU A 182 18.70 7.68 1.52
CA LEU A 182 18.18 8.70 0.61
C LEU A 182 18.74 8.42 -0.78
N TRP A 183 17.85 8.32 -1.76
CA TRP A 183 18.17 8.08 -3.17
C TRP A 183 17.85 9.34 -3.97
N SER A 184 18.84 9.88 -4.68
CA SER A 184 18.70 11.07 -5.55
C SER A 184 18.66 10.73 -7.04
N GLU A 185 18.92 9.47 -7.41
CA GLU A 185 18.87 8.97 -8.78
C GLU A 185 18.05 7.68 -8.82
N TYR A 186 16.93 7.71 -9.55
CA TYR A 186 16.02 6.57 -9.75
C TYR A 186 15.21 6.72 -11.05
#